data_AF-A0A944VQ01-F1
#
_entry.id   AF-A0A944VQ01-F1
#
_cell.length_a   1.000
_cell.length_b   1.000
_cell.length_c   1.000
_cell.angle_alpha   90.00
_cell.angle_beta   90.00
_cell.angle_gamma   90.00
#
_symmetry.space_group_name_H-M   'P 1'
#
loop_
_entity.id
_entity.type
_entity.pdbx_description
1 polymer ?
#
loop_
_entity_poly.entity_id
_entity_poly.type
_entity_poly.pdbx_seq_one_letter_code
_entity_poly.pdbx_strand_id
1 'polypeptide(L)'
;MKQIEIIPSEPYSWANFKDFPSIDNSGIYFWSITYDKQQLIFYVGMTKNFKRRMNQHLESYTSGFYQVFDSRNFLRGIRKHVWIGKWRYNLALRNKDIDEETFNKALEEYELKKEFHEQERINFLDTMKLYFFPIPESERNLKRIETALALNICYKGGVGINFQEPMTVGSYFRELKRDFEEPLVLTIKDNIFFNLDSKISA
;
A
#
# COMPACT_ATOMS: atom_id res chain seq x y z
N MET A 1 -21.39 17.57 -8.15
CA MET A 1 -20.84 16.20 -8.07
C MET A 1 -19.70 16.15 -9.07
N LYS A 2 -18.50 15.91 -8.57
CA LYS A 2 -17.28 15.94 -9.38
C LYS A 2 -16.89 14.52 -9.81
N GLN A 3 -16.63 14.36 -11.10
CA GLN A 3 -16.24 13.09 -11.72
C GLN A 3 -14.72 13.08 -11.90
N ILE A 4 -14.08 12.01 -11.47
CA ILE A 4 -12.65 11.74 -11.67
C ILE A 4 -12.54 10.43 -12.41
N GLU A 5 -11.73 10.40 -13.46
CA GLU A 5 -11.49 9.20 -14.24
C GLU A 5 -10.01 8.85 -14.16
N ILE A 6 -9.73 7.56 -13.96
CA ILE A 6 -8.39 7.01 -14.02
C ILE A 6 -8.36 5.84 -14.99
N ILE A 7 -7.22 5.68 -15.67
CA ILE A 7 -6.97 4.60 -16.61
C ILE A 7 -5.66 3.93 -16.17
N PRO A 8 -5.66 2.63 -15.85
CA PRO A 8 -4.44 1.88 -15.54
C PRO A 8 -3.46 1.95 -16.70
N SER A 9 -2.25 2.44 -16.43
CA SER A 9 -1.11 2.33 -17.35
C SER A 9 -0.44 0.96 -17.22
N GLU A 10 0.61 0.73 -18.01
CA GLU A 10 1.57 -0.31 -17.67
C GLU A 10 2.17 -0.06 -16.27
N PRO A 11 2.37 -1.11 -15.46
CA PRO A 11 2.94 -0.98 -14.14
C PRO A 11 4.45 -0.73 -14.21
N TYR A 12 4.94 -0.07 -13.18
CA TYR A 12 6.36 0.04 -12.89
C TYR A 12 6.74 -0.90 -11.74
N SER A 13 8.02 -0.94 -11.42
CA SER A 13 8.63 -1.70 -10.34
C SER A 13 9.38 -0.77 -9.40
N TRP A 14 9.87 -1.30 -8.28
CA TRP A 14 10.77 -0.57 -7.40
C TRP A 14 12.12 -0.21 -8.03
N ALA A 15 12.54 -0.94 -9.07
CA ALA A 15 13.79 -0.64 -9.78
C ALA A 15 13.67 0.59 -10.69
N ASN A 16 12.48 0.85 -11.25
CA ASN A 16 12.28 1.88 -12.27
C ASN A 16 11.18 2.91 -11.93
N PHE A 17 10.64 2.95 -10.70
CA PHE A 17 9.60 3.92 -10.34
C PHE A 17 10.02 5.39 -10.57
N LYS A 18 11.32 5.67 -10.64
CA LYS A 18 11.86 7.00 -10.92
C LYS A 18 11.53 7.50 -12.33
N ASP A 19 11.17 6.58 -13.22
CA ASP A 19 10.88 6.83 -14.63
C ASP A 19 9.38 7.02 -14.89
N PHE A 20 8.55 7.06 -13.84
CA PHE A 20 7.13 7.35 -13.99
C PHE A 20 6.91 8.73 -14.63
N PRO A 21 6.02 8.84 -15.63
CA PRO A 21 5.53 10.12 -16.10
C PRO A 21 4.88 10.87 -14.93
N SER A 22 5.12 12.17 -14.84
CA SER A 22 4.52 13.01 -13.79
C SER A 22 4.84 12.55 -12.36
N ILE A 23 6.02 11.94 -12.13
CA ILE A 23 6.43 11.43 -10.82
C ILE A 23 6.39 12.46 -9.68
N ASP A 24 6.47 13.75 -10.00
CA ASP A 24 6.42 14.82 -9.01
C ASP A 24 5.00 15.28 -8.65
N ASN A 25 3.97 14.74 -9.30
CA ASN A 25 2.57 15.12 -9.10
C ASN A 25 1.95 14.47 -7.86
N SER A 26 0.81 15.03 -7.45
CA SER A 26 -0.12 14.42 -6.49
C SER A 26 -0.98 13.34 -7.15
N GLY A 27 -1.48 12.41 -6.35
CA GLY A 27 -2.38 11.38 -6.86
C GLY A 27 -2.56 10.19 -5.93
N ILE A 28 -3.06 9.12 -6.53
CA ILE A 28 -3.29 7.81 -5.90
C ILE A 28 -2.33 6.79 -6.51
N TYR A 29 -1.80 5.89 -5.71
CA TYR A 29 -0.97 4.78 -6.19
C TYR A 29 -1.40 3.45 -5.58
N PHE A 30 -1.22 2.39 -6.34
CA PHE A 30 -1.43 1.02 -5.90
C PHE A 30 -0.12 0.24 -5.95
N TRP A 31 0.07 -0.61 -4.95
CA TRP A 31 1.00 -1.72 -5.04
C TRP A 31 0.18 -2.98 -5.21
N SER A 32 0.53 -3.81 -6.17
CA SER A 32 -0.25 -4.98 -6.54
C SER A 32 0.65 -6.12 -6.99
N ILE A 33 0.05 -7.30 -7.12
CA ILE A 33 0.66 -8.45 -7.78
C ILE A 33 -0.28 -8.96 -8.86
N THR A 34 0.27 -9.70 -9.83
CA THR A 34 -0.58 -10.44 -10.76
C THR A 34 -1.09 -11.70 -10.08
N TYR A 35 -2.41 -11.78 -9.94
CA TYR A 35 -3.13 -12.87 -9.28
C TYR A 35 -4.32 -13.25 -10.16
N ASP A 36 -4.37 -14.51 -10.58
CA ASP A 36 -5.42 -15.05 -11.46
C ASP A 36 -5.73 -14.14 -12.68
N LYS A 37 -4.68 -13.78 -13.43
CA LYS A 37 -4.71 -12.91 -14.62
C LYS A 37 -5.15 -11.46 -14.38
N GLN A 38 -5.47 -11.08 -13.14
CA GLN A 38 -5.83 -9.72 -12.73
C GLN A 38 -4.78 -9.15 -11.77
N GLN A 39 -4.93 -7.88 -11.38
CA GLN A 39 -4.04 -7.23 -10.41
C GLN A 39 -4.68 -7.23 -9.02
N LEU A 40 -4.12 -8.00 -8.08
CA LEU A 40 -4.56 -8.01 -6.69
C LEU A 40 -3.81 -6.92 -5.91
N ILE A 41 -4.56 -5.96 -5.38
CA ILE A 41 -4.01 -4.80 -4.67
C ILE A 41 -3.60 -5.19 -3.25
N PHE A 42 -2.32 -4.99 -2.94
CA PHE A 42 -1.75 -5.12 -1.60
C PHE A 42 -1.88 -3.82 -0.80
N TYR A 43 -1.67 -2.67 -1.45
CA TYR A 43 -1.64 -1.37 -0.77
C TYR A 43 -2.25 -0.29 -1.66
N VAL A 44 -3.08 0.57 -1.07
CA VAL A 44 -3.60 1.79 -1.67
C VAL A 44 -3.04 2.98 -0.91
N GLY A 45 -2.47 3.94 -1.63
CA GLY A 45 -1.89 5.14 -1.03
C GLY A 45 -2.24 6.41 -1.78
N MET A 46 -2.29 7.53 -1.05
CA MET A 46 -2.26 8.87 -1.65
C MET A 46 -0.91 9.57 -1.43
N THR A 47 -0.63 10.54 -2.28
CA THR A 47 0.54 11.41 -2.13
C THR A 47 0.33 12.79 -2.75
N LYS A 48 1.08 13.78 -2.26
CA LYS A 48 1.25 15.10 -2.90
C LYS A 48 2.43 15.14 -3.88
N ASN A 49 3.36 14.20 -3.76
CA ASN A 49 4.52 14.07 -4.62
C ASN A 49 4.96 12.60 -4.60
N PHE A 50 4.78 11.91 -5.72
CA PHE A 50 4.96 10.45 -5.79
C PHE A 50 6.43 10.04 -5.64
N LYS A 51 7.37 10.76 -6.25
CA LYS A 51 8.82 10.54 -6.10
C LYS A 51 9.26 10.53 -4.64
N ARG A 52 8.90 11.58 -3.90
CA ARG A 52 9.23 11.72 -2.47
C ARG A 52 8.61 10.59 -1.66
N ARG A 53 7.34 10.24 -1.91
CA ARG A 53 6.64 9.17 -1.17
C ARG A 53 7.26 7.80 -1.43
N MET A 54 7.63 7.49 -2.67
CA MET A 54 8.28 6.21 -2.99
C MET A 54 9.69 6.13 -2.39
N ASN A 55 10.46 7.22 -2.37
CA ASN A 55 11.75 7.26 -1.66
C ASN A 55 11.59 7.01 -0.15
N GLN A 56 10.57 7.59 0.50
CA GLN A 56 10.30 7.34 1.92
C GLN A 56 9.95 5.88 2.21
N HIS A 57 9.16 5.25 1.34
CA HIS A 57 8.86 3.83 1.47
C HIS A 57 10.10 2.98 1.26
N LEU A 58 10.93 3.29 0.26
CA LEU A 58 12.19 2.59 0.01
C LEU A 58 13.13 2.69 1.22
N GLU A 59 13.27 3.87 1.82
CA GLU A 59 14.05 4.08 3.04
C GLU A 59 13.51 3.25 4.22
N SER A 60 12.18 3.18 4.37
CA SER A 60 11.52 2.39 5.41
C SER A 60 11.73 0.88 5.22
N TYR A 61 11.78 0.40 3.98
CA TYR A 61 12.13 -0.99 3.69
C TYR A 61 13.63 -1.25 3.93
N THR A 62 14.50 -0.38 3.45
CA THR A 62 15.96 -0.53 3.58
C THR A 62 16.43 -0.51 5.04
N SER A 63 15.80 0.31 5.88
CA SER A 63 16.08 0.38 7.32
C SER A 63 15.50 -0.78 8.15
N GLY A 64 14.78 -1.72 7.52
CA GLY A 64 14.02 -2.75 8.24
C GLY A 64 12.87 -2.19 9.05
N PHE A 65 12.47 -0.94 8.81
CA PHE A 65 11.34 -0.34 9.51
C PHE A 65 10.07 -1.08 9.15
N TYR A 66 9.84 -1.32 7.86
CA TYR A 66 8.68 -2.04 7.33
C TYR A 66 8.80 -3.56 7.36
N GLN A 67 7.63 -4.20 7.32
CA GLN A 67 7.48 -5.65 7.27
C GLN A 67 7.89 -6.19 5.90
N VAL A 68 8.37 -7.44 5.85
CA VAL A 68 8.74 -8.14 4.62
C VAL A 68 8.04 -9.49 4.61
N PHE A 69 7.47 -9.88 3.46
CA PHE A 69 6.78 -11.15 3.28
C PHE A 69 7.57 -12.09 2.36
N ASP A 70 7.43 -13.40 2.55
CA ASP A 70 8.01 -14.40 1.64
C ASP A 70 7.38 -14.24 0.25
N SER A 71 8.22 -13.96 -0.74
CA SER A 71 7.79 -13.58 -2.10
C SER A 71 6.97 -14.67 -2.79
N ARG A 72 7.30 -15.94 -2.56
CA ARG A 72 6.61 -17.10 -3.17
C ARG A 72 5.18 -17.26 -2.65
N ASN A 73 4.98 -17.09 -1.35
CA ASN A 73 3.65 -17.06 -0.74
C ASN A 73 2.91 -15.79 -1.16
N PHE A 74 3.62 -14.65 -1.20
CA PHE A 74 3.03 -13.37 -1.52
C PHE A 74 2.39 -13.35 -2.91
N LEU A 75 3.09 -13.86 -3.93
CA LEU A 75 2.56 -14.00 -5.31
C LEU A 75 1.29 -14.87 -5.41
N ARG A 76 0.99 -15.66 -4.39
CA ARG A 76 -0.21 -16.50 -4.31
C ARG A 76 -1.33 -15.86 -3.47
N GLY A 77 -1.20 -14.57 -3.14
CA GLY A 77 -2.15 -13.87 -2.28
C GLY A 77 -2.00 -14.21 -0.78
N ILE A 78 -0.89 -14.82 -0.36
CA ILE A 78 -0.68 -15.30 1.01
C ILE A 78 0.41 -14.45 1.69
N ARG A 79 0.05 -13.81 2.81
CA ARG A 79 1.00 -13.05 3.64
C ARG A 79 1.68 -13.96 4.65
N LYS A 80 2.95 -14.27 4.42
CA LYS A 80 3.80 -14.96 5.38
C LYS A 80 4.98 -14.06 5.73
N HIS A 81 5.04 -13.59 6.99
CA HIS A 81 6.11 -12.70 7.43
C HIS A 81 7.47 -13.41 7.40
N VAL A 82 8.43 -12.78 6.73
CA VAL A 82 9.87 -13.01 6.93
C VAL A 82 10.38 -12.07 8.01
N TRP A 83 9.87 -10.84 8.00
CA TRP A 83 10.12 -9.82 9.01
C TRP A 83 8.82 -9.07 9.31
N ILE A 84 8.55 -8.83 10.59
CA ILE A 84 7.32 -8.18 11.04
C ILE A 84 7.41 -6.64 11.03
N GLY A 85 8.61 -6.08 10.87
CA GLY A 85 8.86 -4.64 10.84
C GLY A 85 9.19 -4.08 12.22
N LYS A 86 10.22 -3.23 12.31
CA LYS A 86 10.54 -2.48 13.54
C LYS A 86 9.36 -1.63 14.00
N TRP A 87 8.53 -1.13 13.08
CA TRP A 87 7.34 -0.34 13.43
C TRP A 87 6.34 -1.11 14.31
N ARG A 88 6.17 -2.42 14.07
CA ARG A 88 5.27 -3.25 14.89
C ARG A 88 5.85 -3.54 16.25
N TYR A 89 7.15 -3.79 16.32
CA TYR A 89 7.85 -3.93 17.61
C TYR A 89 7.77 -2.64 18.43
N ASN A 90 7.97 -1.47 17.81
CA ASN A 90 7.79 -0.18 18.48
C ASN A 90 6.36 -0.01 19.02
N LEU A 91 5.35 -0.39 18.23
CA LEU A 91 3.95 -0.30 18.64
C LEU A 91 3.63 -1.24 19.81
N ALA A 92 4.07 -2.50 19.72
CA ALA A 92 3.90 -3.50 20.77
C ALA A 92 4.57 -3.06 22.08
N LEU A 93 5.80 -2.54 22.01
CA LEU A 93 6.50 -2.02 23.18
C LEU A 93 5.76 -0.82 23.79
N ARG A 94 5.31 0.13 22.96
CA ARG A 94 4.52 1.29 23.42
C ARG A 94 3.22 0.87 24.10
N ASN A 95 2.56 -0.16 23.58
CA ASN A 95 1.32 -0.70 24.14
C ASN A 95 1.54 -1.63 25.35
N LYS A 96 2.81 -1.93 25.68
CA LYS A 96 3.21 -2.90 26.71
C LYS A 96 2.78 -4.34 26.42
N ASP A 97 2.64 -4.68 25.14
CA ASP A 97 2.39 -6.06 24.67
C ASP A 97 3.67 -6.92 24.75
N ILE A 98 4.83 -6.27 24.72
CA ILE A 98 6.17 -6.86 24.90
C ILE A 98 7.01 -5.97 25.83
N ASP A 99 8.06 -6.54 26.41
CA ASP A 99 9.07 -5.81 27.18
C ASP A 99 10.26 -5.36 26.31
N GLU A 100 11.16 -4.58 26.92
CA GLU A 100 12.35 -4.04 26.28
C GLU A 100 13.36 -5.14 25.89
N GLU A 101 13.45 -6.22 26.69
CA GLU A 101 14.31 -7.36 26.39
C GLU A 101 13.86 -8.07 25.10
N THR A 102 12.57 -8.38 24.98
CA THR A 102 11.97 -8.98 23.78
C THR A 102 12.15 -8.09 22.56
N PHE A 103 11.98 -6.78 22.73
CA PHE A 103 12.21 -5.80 21.66
C PHE A 103 13.66 -5.80 21.18
N ASN A 104 14.63 -5.70 22.09
CA ASN A 104 16.06 -5.66 21.76
C ASN A 104 16.51 -6.96 21.09
N LYS A 105 16.08 -8.10 21.62
CA LYS A 105 16.36 -9.42 21.03
C LYS A 105 15.88 -9.52 19.59
N ALA A 106 14.68 -9.00 19.28
CA ALA A 106 14.17 -9.02 17.90
C ALA A 106 15.02 -8.15 16.94
N LEU A 107 15.57 -7.03 17.42
CA LEU A 107 16.47 -6.19 16.62
C LEU A 107 17.85 -6.84 16.42
N GLU A 108 18.37 -7.47 17.46
CA GLU A 108 19.61 -8.24 17.38
C GLU A 108 19.49 -9.40 16.39
N GLU A 109 18.40 -10.16 16.45
CA GLU A 109 18.12 -11.25 15.50
C GLU A 109 18.04 -10.76 14.05
N TYR A 110 17.44 -9.58 13.83
CA TYR A 110 17.41 -8.94 12.51
C TYR A 110 18.81 -8.58 12.03
N GLU A 111 19.63 -7.95 12.87
CA GLU A 111 20.99 -7.53 12.48
C GLU A 111 21.92 -8.73 12.25
N LEU A 112 21.79 -9.80 13.05
CA LEU A 112 22.52 -11.05 12.86
C LEU A 112 22.20 -11.73 11.52
N LYS A 113 21.02 -11.47 10.95
CA LYS A 113 20.54 -12.04 9.67
C LYS A 113 20.37 -10.96 8.60
N LYS A 114 21.13 -9.87 8.67
CA LYS A 114 20.96 -8.70 7.81
C LYS A 114 21.01 -9.02 6.31
N GLU A 115 21.97 -9.82 5.86
CA GLU A 115 22.09 -10.21 4.45
C GLU A 115 20.87 -11.02 3.97
N PHE A 116 20.37 -11.91 4.82
CA PHE A 116 19.15 -12.67 4.55
C PHE A 116 17.94 -11.74 4.43
N HIS A 117 17.77 -10.80 5.38
CA HIS A 117 16.65 -9.84 5.34
C HIS A 117 16.75 -8.88 4.16
N GLU A 118 17.95 -8.48 3.77
CA GLU A 118 18.20 -7.70 2.56
C GLU A 118 17.77 -8.44 1.30
N GLN A 119 18.18 -9.70 1.14
CA GLN A 119 17.78 -10.50 -0.01
C GLN A 119 16.26 -10.73 -0.05
N GLU A 120 15.65 -11.06 1.08
CA GLU A 120 14.20 -11.28 1.16
C GLU A 120 13.40 -9.99 0.92
N ARG A 121 13.92 -8.83 1.33
CA ARG A 121 13.35 -7.53 0.99
C ARG A 121 13.38 -7.29 -0.51
N ILE A 122 14.51 -7.54 -1.18
CA ILE A 122 14.62 -7.41 -2.65
C ILE A 122 13.62 -8.35 -3.32
N ASN A 123 13.63 -9.63 -2.96
CA ASN A 123 12.72 -10.64 -3.48
C ASN A 123 11.25 -10.22 -3.32
N PHE A 124 10.89 -9.64 -2.18
CA PHE A 124 9.54 -9.16 -1.89
C PHE A 124 9.17 -7.95 -2.74
N LEU A 125 10.01 -6.92 -2.79
CA LEU A 125 9.75 -5.71 -3.58
C LEU A 125 9.66 -6.03 -5.08
N ASP A 126 10.47 -6.96 -5.59
CA ASP A 126 10.44 -7.38 -7.00
C ASP A 126 9.12 -8.05 -7.41
N THR A 127 8.30 -8.51 -6.46
CA THR A 127 6.95 -9.00 -6.77
C THR A 127 5.96 -7.89 -7.11
N MET A 128 6.26 -6.65 -6.71
CA MET A 128 5.29 -5.56 -6.70
C MET A 128 5.21 -4.84 -8.05
N LYS A 129 3.98 -4.72 -8.54
CA LYS A 129 3.58 -3.84 -9.63
C LYS A 129 3.03 -2.55 -9.06
N LEU A 130 3.72 -1.46 -9.38
CA LEU A 130 3.39 -0.11 -8.97
C LEU A 130 2.52 0.54 -10.05
N TYR A 131 1.38 1.08 -9.64
CA TYR A 131 0.52 1.92 -10.46
C TYR A 131 0.45 3.30 -9.83
N PHE A 132 0.50 4.36 -10.64
CA PHE A 132 0.31 5.72 -10.17
C PHE A 132 -0.68 6.45 -11.08
N PHE A 133 -1.64 7.12 -10.45
CA PHE A 133 -2.68 7.89 -11.08
C PHE A 133 -2.51 9.35 -10.65
N PRO A 134 -1.90 10.20 -11.49
CA PRO A 134 -1.82 11.63 -11.22
C PRO A 134 -3.22 12.22 -11.15
N ILE A 135 -3.60 12.77 -9.99
CA ILE A 135 -4.90 13.38 -9.76
C ILE A 135 -4.65 14.75 -9.11
N PRO A 136 -4.91 15.86 -9.81
CA PRO A 136 -4.64 17.22 -9.33
C PRO A 136 -5.73 17.70 -8.38
N GLU A 137 -5.90 16.98 -7.26
CA GLU A 137 -6.89 17.28 -6.23
C GLU A 137 -6.27 17.80 -4.93
N SER A 138 -7.12 18.39 -4.09
CA SER A 138 -6.73 18.72 -2.73
C SER A 138 -6.39 17.46 -1.92
N GLU A 139 -5.54 17.61 -0.90
CA GLU A 139 -5.21 16.50 0.01
C GLU A 139 -6.45 15.83 0.60
N ARG A 140 -7.47 16.62 0.95
CA ARG A 140 -8.72 16.12 1.51
C ARG A 140 -9.46 15.23 0.51
N ASN A 141 -9.54 15.65 -0.75
CA ASN A 141 -10.16 14.84 -1.79
C ASN A 141 -9.34 13.58 -2.09
N LEU A 142 -8.01 13.65 -2.07
CA LEU A 142 -7.16 12.47 -2.23
C LEU A 142 -7.35 11.46 -1.07
N LYS A 143 -7.45 11.92 0.18
CA LYS A 143 -7.76 11.05 1.34
C LYS A 143 -9.12 10.39 1.21
N ARG A 144 -10.13 11.13 0.75
CA ARG A 144 -11.48 10.59 0.48
C ARG A 144 -11.42 9.49 -0.57
N ILE A 145 -10.68 9.71 -1.67
CA ILE A 145 -10.52 8.73 -2.75
C ILE A 145 -9.77 7.48 -2.26
N GLU A 146 -8.62 7.66 -1.59
CA GLU A 146 -7.83 6.57 -0.98
C GLU A 146 -8.70 5.72 -0.03
N THR A 147 -9.47 6.39 0.82
CA THR A 147 -10.42 5.78 1.76
C THR A 147 -11.49 4.97 1.05
N ALA A 148 -12.13 5.54 0.03
CA ALA A 148 -13.21 4.87 -0.68
C ALA A 148 -12.70 3.63 -1.44
N LEU A 149 -11.50 3.71 -2.04
CA LEU A 149 -10.82 2.59 -2.68
C LEU A 149 -10.49 1.47 -1.69
N ALA A 150 -9.85 1.84 -0.57
CA ALA A 150 -9.51 0.93 0.52
C ALA A 150 -10.75 0.19 1.05
N LEU A 151 -11.82 0.93 1.36
CA LEU A 151 -13.07 0.37 1.86
C LEU A 151 -13.80 -0.49 0.82
N ASN A 152 -13.76 -0.13 -0.47
CA ASN A 152 -14.36 -0.95 -1.53
C ASN A 152 -13.74 -2.35 -1.55
N ILE A 153 -12.41 -2.45 -1.47
CA ILE A 153 -11.69 -3.72 -1.39
C ILE A 153 -12.06 -4.46 -0.10
N CYS A 154 -12.07 -3.76 1.04
CA CYS A 154 -12.37 -4.37 2.34
C CYS A 154 -13.77 -4.98 2.40
N TYR A 155 -14.80 -4.21 2.01
CA TYR A 155 -16.19 -4.63 2.15
C TYR A 155 -16.60 -5.74 1.20
N LYS A 156 -15.90 -5.90 0.07
CA LYS A 156 -16.12 -7.04 -0.83
C LYS A 156 -15.61 -8.37 -0.26
N GLY A 157 -14.71 -8.33 0.73
CA GLY A 157 -14.21 -9.52 1.41
C GLY A 157 -13.30 -10.41 0.53
N GLY A 158 -13.17 -11.69 0.92
CA GLY A 158 -12.38 -12.68 0.19
C GLY A 158 -10.87 -12.44 0.26
N VAL A 159 -10.15 -12.80 -0.81
CA VAL A 159 -8.68 -12.65 -0.87
C VAL A 159 -8.25 -11.18 -0.83
N GLY A 160 -9.09 -10.24 -1.30
CA GLY A 160 -8.78 -8.81 -1.29
C GLY A 160 -8.48 -8.26 0.11
N ILE A 161 -9.40 -8.46 1.06
CA ILE A 161 -9.20 -8.02 2.46
C ILE A 161 -8.06 -8.79 3.15
N ASN A 162 -7.93 -10.09 2.88
CA ASN A 162 -6.92 -10.92 3.53
C ASN A 162 -5.50 -10.61 3.05
N PHE A 163 -5.37 -10.09 1.83
CA PHE A 163 -4.10 -9.76 1.21
C PHE A 163 -3.67 -8.30 1.46
N GLN A 164 -4.61 -7.35 1.50
CA GLN A 164 -4.33 -5.95 1.82
C GLN A 164 -3.45 -5.83 3.08
N GLU A 165 -2.44 -4.94 3.02
CA GLU A 165 -1.69 -4.53 4.22
C GLU A 165 -2.71 -4.22 5.32
N PRO A 166 -2.55 -4.73 6.56
CA PRO A 166 -3.63 -4.67 7.53
C PRO A 166 -3.95 -3.21 7.83
N MET A 167 -5.05 -2.77 7.23
CA MET A 167 -5.54 -1.42 7.34
C MET A 167 -6.32 -1.31 8.64
N THR A 168 -5.99 -0.32 9.45
CA THR A 168 -6.86 0.04 10.56
C THR A 168 -8.08 0.72 9.95
N VAL A 169 -9.13 -0.03 9.61
CA VAL A 169 -10.35 0.51 8.97
C VAL A 169 -10.88 1.76 9.70
N GLY A 170 -10.70 1.81 11.03
CA GLY A 170 -10.94 2.97 11.90
C GLY A 170 -10.27 4.30 11.48
N SER A 171 -9.06 4.27 10.91
CA SER A 171 -8.37 5.50 10.46
C SER A 171 -8.99 6.10 9.22
N TYR A 172 -9.60 5.27 8.37
CA TYR A 172 -10.19 5.68 7.09
C TYR A 172 -11.60 6.26 7.25
N PHE A 173 -12.39 5.84 8.24
CA PHE A 173 -13.73 6.41 8.46
C PHE A 173 -13.72 7.93 8.70
N ARG A 174 -12.65 8.49 9.29
CA ARG A 174 -12.50 9.95 9.52
C ARG A 174 -12.36 10.74 8.22
N GLU A 175 -11.94 10.04 7.17
CA GLU A 175 -11.67 10.59 5.86
C GLU A 175 -12.83 10.42 4.89
N LEU A 176 -13.93 9.78 5.30
CA LEU A 176 -15.18 9.75 4.54
C LEU A 176 -15.77 11.15 4.33
N LYS A 177 -16.57 11.28 3.27
CA LYS A 177 -17.33 12.48 2.93
C LYS A 177 -18.11 13.01 4.14
N ARG A 178 -17.98 14.30 4.40
CA ARG A 178 -18.84 15.07 5.31
C ARG A 178 -20.05 15.62 4.55
N ASP A 179 -21.11 15.96 5.26
CA ASP A 179 -22.38 16.37 4.62
C ASP A 179 -22.23 17.57 3.69
N PHE A 180 -21.38 18.53 4.06
CA PHE A 180 -21.11 19.75 3.31
C PHE A 180 -20.11 19.59 2.16
N GLU A 181 -19.41 18.45 2.05
CA GLU A 181 -18.42 18.24 1.01
C GLU A 181 -19.11 17.88 -0.32
N GLU A 182 -18.57 18.35 -1.45
CA GLU A 182 -19.09 17.94 -2.76
C GLU A 182 -18.90 16.43 -2.98
N PRO A 183 -19.90 15.68 -3.47
CA PRO A 183 -19.74 14.27 -3.85
C PRO A 183 -18.66 14.08 -4.91
N LEU A 184 -17.78 13.11 -4.69
CA LEU A 184 -16.76 12.68 -5.65
C LEU A 184 -17.11 11.28 -6.18
N VAL A 185 -16.93 11.07 -7.48
CA VAL A 185 -17.07 9.76 -8.09
C VAL A 185 -15.81 9.48 -8.88
N LEU A 186 -15.10 8.41 -8.50
CA LEU A 186 -13.97 7.87 -9.23
C LEU A 186 -14.47 6.78 -10.19
N THR A 187 -14.08 6.88 -11.46
CA THR A 187 -14.29 5.84 -12.47
C THR A 187 -12.96 5.27 -12.91
N ILE A 188 -12.81 3.95 -12.86
CA ILE A 188 -11.64 3.21 -13.33
C ILE A 188 -12.00 2.62 -14.69
N LYS A 189 -11.46 3.19 -15.77
CA LYS A 189 -11.61 2.60 -17.11
C LYS A 189 -10.72 1.38 -17.26
N ASP A 190 -11.18 0.43 -18.06
CA ASP A 190 -10.45 -0.81 -18.36
C ASP A 190 -9.93 -1.48 -17.09
N ASN A 191 -10.82 -1.62 -16.10
CA ASN A 191 -10.47 -2.04 -14.76
C ASN A 191 -9.86 -3.45 -14.76
N ILE A 192 -8.56 -3.52 -14.49
CA ILE A 192 -7.77 -4.75 -14.39
C ILE A 192 -7.59 -5.25 -12.94
N PHE A 193 -8.13 -4.52 -11.96
CA PHE A 193 -7.89 -4.80 -10.54
C PHE A 193 -8.91 -5.81 -10.02
N PHE A 194 -8.37 -6.85 -9.40
CA PHE A 194 -9.17 -7.88 -8.76
C PHE A 194 -9.92 -7.30 -7.57
N ASN A 195 -11.22 -7.59 -7.48
CA ASN A 195 -12.07 -7.22 -6.33
C ASN A 195 -12.14 -5.71 -6.05
N LEU A 196 -12.11 -4.90 -7.11
CA LEU A 196 -12.28 -3.45 -7.06
C LEU A 196 -13.37 -3.02 -8.05
N ASP A 197 -14.33 -2.21 -7.62
CA ASP A 197 -15.37 -1.70 -8.53
C ASP A 197 -14.83 -0.65 -9.51
N SER A 198 -15.36 -0.66 -10.73
CA SER A 198 -15.01 0.34 -11.73
C SER A 198 -15.58 1.73 -11.45
N LYS A 199 -16.52 1.87 -10.50
CA LYS A 199 -17.12 3.14 -10.10
C LYS A 199 -17.28 3.21 -8.59
N ILE A 200 -16.65 4.19 -7.97
CA ILE A 200 -16.52 4.32 -6.51
C ILE A 200 -16.87 5.74 -6.09
N SER A 201 -17.77 5.86 -5.10
CA SER A 201 -18.16 7.15 -4.51
C SER A 201 -17.28 7.47 -3.30
N ALA A 202 -16.77 8.70 -3.24
CA ALA A 202 -15.86 9.20 -2.20
C ALA A 202 -16.33 10.51 -1.57
#